data_AF-A0A7Y5KD16-F1
#
_entry.id   AF-A0A7Y5KD16-F1
#
_cell.length_a   1.000
_cell.length_b   1.000
_cell.length_c   1.000
_cell.angle_alpha   90.00
_cell.angle_beta   90.00
_cell.angle_gamma   90.00
#
_symmetry.space_group_name_H-M   'P 1'
#
loop_
_entity.id
_entity.type
_entity.pdbx_description
1 polymer ?
#
loop_
_entity_poly.entity_id
_entity_poly.type
_entity_poly.pdbx_seq_one_letter_code
_entity_poly.pdbx_strand_id
1 'polypeptide(L)'
;LEAGTYQRRNEPIALRHLLEDALTPLRLLFQQQEVQLELALDTDLPELWGDPQQLSWVINNLVSNALRYTPAHGKVKISAHCENGTVHVFVADTGRGIPAEALATIFDKFVQVKDAKESTPGSVGLGLAIAREVVEGHGGKIGVESELGKGSTFYFTLPLTQNGNGSNASESHRS
;
A
#
# COMPACT_ATOMS: atom_id res chain seq x y z
N LEU A 1 -1.55 -8.69 -26.42
CA LEU A 1 -0.48 -7.74 -26.03
C LEU A 1 0.48 -8.53 -25.17
N GLU A 2 1.66 -8.80 -25.71
CA GLU A 2 2.68 -9.63 -25.09
C GLU A 2 3.12 -8.98 -23.77
N ALA A 3 2.98 -9.73 -22.67
CA ALA A 3 3.47 -9.30 -21.37
C ALA A 3 4.99 -9.36 -21.40
N GLY A 4 5.64 -8.23 -21.70
CA GLY A 4 7.02 -8.03 -21.30
C GLY A 4 7.07 -8.24 -19.79
N THR A 5 7.75 -9.30 -19.36
CA THR A 5 8.01 -9.55 -17.94
C THR A 5 8.79 -8.36 -17.39
N TYR A 6 8.08 -7.43 -16.75
CA TYR A 6 8.70 -6.38 -15.97
C TYR A 6 9.45 -7.07 -14.83
N GLN A 7 10.77 -7.18 -14.96
CA GLN A 7 11.60 -7.78 -13.94
C GLN A 7 11.61 -6.86 -12.73
N ARG A 8 11.13 -7.36 -11.57
CA ARG A 8 11.21 -6.65 -10.30
C ARG A 8 12.66 -6.31 -9.98
N ARG A 9 12.92 -5.02 -9.73
CA ARG A 9 14.23 -4.53 -9.34
C ARG A 9 14.35 -4.60 -7.82
N ASN A 10 14.62 -5.80 -7.31
CA ASN A 10 14.78 -5.98 -5.87
C ASN A 10 16.11 -5.37 -5.38
N GLU A 11 16.01 -4.41 -4.48
CA GLU A 11 17.14 -3.73 -3.83
C GLU A 11 16.83 -3.48 -2.34
N PRO A 12 17.83 -3.15 -1.50
CA PRO A 12 17.60 -2.70 -0.13
C PRO A 12 16.76 -1.43 -0.11
N ILE A 13 15.76 -1.37 0.76
CA ILE A 13 14.86 -0.23 0.92
C ILE A 13 14.83 0.18 2.38
N ALA A 14 15.28 1.41 2.65
CA ALA A 14 14.99 2.09 3.91
C ALA A 14 13.52 2.55 3.91
N LEU A 15 12.64 1.79 4.57
CA LEU A 15 11.19 2.02 4.55
C LEU A 15 10.80 3.46 4.96
N ARG A 16 11.51 4.02 5.94
CA ARG A 16 11.33 5.41 6.37
C ARG A 16 11.48 6.39 5.21
N HIS A 17 12.59 6.32 4.48
CA HIS A 17 12.83 7.20 3.34
C HIS A 17 11.80 6.97 2.23
N LEU A 18 11.45 5.70 1.96
CA LEU A 18 10.42 5.38 0.96
C LEU A 18 9.07 6.04 1.29
N LEU A 19 8.64 5.99 2.55
CA LEU A 19 7.40 6.62 3.00
C LEU A 19 7.51 8.15 2.92
N GLU A 20 8.60 8.75 3.38
CA GLU A 20 8.82 10.20 3.34
C GLU A 20 8.82 10.74 1.90
N ASP A 21 9.51 10.05 0.99
CA ASP A 21 9.58 10.40 -0.43
C ASP A 21 8.22 10.28 -1.12
N ALA A 22 7.49 9.18 -0.86
CA ALA A 22 6.14 8.99 -1.39
C ALA A 22 5.17 10.08 -0.92
N LEU A 23 5.31 10.55 0.32
CA LEU A 23 4.41 11.55 0.90
C LEU A 23 4.73 12.99 0.50
N THR A 24 5.98 13.28 0.15
CA THR A 24 6.43 14.62 -0.25
C THR A 24 5.51 15.31 -1.27
N PRO A 25 5.17 14.70 -2.43
CA PRO A 25 4.28 15.33 -3.41
C PRO A 25 2.83 15.45 -2.92
N LEU A 26 2.40 14.62 -1.96
CA LEU A 26 1.02 14.62 -1.46
C LEU A 26 0.78 15.68 -0.40
N ARG A 27 1.81 16.14 0.33
CA ARG A 27 1.67 17.11 1.43
C ARG A 27 0.89 18.37 1.03
N LEU A 28 1.12 18.89 -0.17
CA LEU A 28 0.38 20.07 -0.65
C LEU A 28 -1.11 19.77 -0.86
N LEU A 29 -1.46 18.58 -1.36
CA LEU A 29 -2.86 18.18 -1.57
C LEU A 29 -3.59 18.03 -0.23
N PHE A 30 -2.93 17.43 0.78
CA PHE A 30 -3.45 17.35 2.14
C PHE A 30 -3.75 18.74 2.72
N GLN A 31 -2.83 19.69 2.55
CA GLN A 31 -3.03 21.07 2.98
C GLN A 31 -4.20 21.74 2.24
N GLN A 32 -4.27 21.57 0.91
CA GLN A 32 -5.33 22.16 0.09
C GLN A 32 -6.73 21.61 0.42
N GLN A 33 -6.82 20.34 0.82
CA GLN A 33 -8.07 19.71 1.26
C GLN A 33 -8.33 19.83 2.76
N GLU A 34 -7.46 20.55 3.49
CA GLU A 34 -7.55 20.75 4.94
C GLU A 34 -7.59 19.43 5.74
N VAL A 35 -6.94 18.38 5.23
CA VAL A 35 -6.84 17.08 5.90
C VAL A 35 -5.48 16.98 6.61
N GLN A 36 -5.50 16.58 7.88
CA GLN A 36 -4.27 16.39 8.65
C GLN A 36 -3.55 15.11 8.21
N LEU A 37 -2.26 15.21 7.89
CA LEU A 37 -1.39 14.07 7.62
C LEU A 37 -0.44 13.84 8.80
N GLU A 38 -0.52 12.66 9.43
CA GLU A 38 0.37 12.22 10.50
C GLU A 38 1.24 11.04 10.02
N LEU A 39 2.53 11.09 10.34
CA LEU A 39 3.46 9.99 10.12
C LEU A 39 3.99 9.51 11.47
N ALA A 40 3.70 8.26 11.83
CA ALA A 40 4.05 7.63 13.11
C ALA A 40 4.81 6.33 12.88
N LEU A 41 6.13 6.42 12.75
CA LEU A 41 7.01 5.29 12.43
C LEU A 41 7.85 4.90 13.63
N ASP A 42 7.98 3.59 13.86
CA ASP A 42 8.95 3.07 14.83
C ASP A 42 10.37 3.56 14.49
N THR A 43 11.18 3.77 15.53
CA THR A 43 12.56 4.28 15.38
C THR A 43 13.43 3.30 14.61
N ASP A 44 13.26 2.00 14.87
CA ASP A 44 14.16 0.94 14.41
C ASP A 44 13.52 0.07 13.31
N LEU A 45 12.92 0.72 12.31
CA LEU A 45 12.39 0.02 11.15
C LEU A 45 13.52 -0.61 10.33
N PRO A 46 13.49 -1.93 10.08
CA PRO A 46 14.52 -2.61 9.32
C PRO A 46 14.46 -2.26 7.83
N GLU A 47 15.55 -2.54 7.11
CA GLU A 47 15.55 -2.50 5.66
C GLU A 47 14.69 -3.63 5.09
N LEU A 48 13.97 -3.30 4.02
CA LEU A 48 13.19 -4.25 3.22
C LEU A 48 13.97 -4.66 1.97
N TRP A 49 13.65 -5.82 1.44
CA TRP A 49 14.14 -6.26 0.14
C TRP A 49 13.00 -6.30 -0.89
N GLY A 50 13.00 -5.36 -1.84
CA GLY A 50 11.89 -5.24 -2.79
C GLY A 50 12.14 -4.23 -3.88
N ASP A 51 11.12 -4.00 -4.70
CA ASP A 51 11.14 -2.99 -5.76
C ASP A 51 10.59 -1.65 -5.23
N PRO A 52 11.44 -0.63 -5.00
CA PRO A 52 11.00 0.61 -4.37
C PRO A 52 10.02 1.39 -5.23
N GLN A 53 10.09 1.27 -6.56
CA GLN A 53 9.16 1.96 -7.44
C GLN A 53 7.75 1.38 -7.29
N GLN A 54 7.65 0.05 -7.24
CA GLN A 54 6.36 -0.63 -7.04
C GLN A 54 5.80 -0.37 -5.64
N LEU A 55 6.63 -0.43 -4.60
CA LEU A 55 6.19 -0.18 -3.23
C LEU A 55 5.81 1.30 -3.00
N SER A 56 6.55 2.24 -3.59
CA SER A 56 6.17 3.66 -3.59
C SER A 56 4.81 3.87 -4.25
N TRP A 57 4.53 3.16 -5.35
CA TRP A 57 3.23 3.22 -6.01
C TRP A 57 2.10 2.69 -5.12
N VAL A 58 2.31 1.57 -4.39
CA VAL A 58 1.35 1.04 -3.42
C VAL A 58 1.04 2.08 -2.34
N ILE A 59 2.08 2.66 -1.72
CA ILE A 59 1.93 3.68 -0.67
C ILE A 59 1.12 4.87 -1.21
N ASN A 60 1.51 5.39 -2.38
CA ASN A 60 0.80 6.51 -3.02
C ASN A 60 -0.67 6.16 -3.31
N ASN A 61 -0.96 4.93 -3.75
CA ASN A 61 -2.33 4.50 -4.01
C ASN A 61 -3.17 4.50 -2.73
N LEU A 62 -2.67 3.92 -1.65
CA LEU A 62 -3.41 3.84 -0.38
C LEU A 62 -3.61 5.23 0.22
N VAL A 63 -2.57 6.06 0.23
CA VAL A 63 -2.63 7.40 0.82
C VAL A 63 -3.52 8.34 0.00
N SER A 64 -3.47 8.26 -1.34
CA SER A 64 -4.38 9.06 -2.18
C SER A 64 -5.83 8.63 -2.06
N ASN A 65 -6.11 7.33 -1.85
CA ASN A 65 -7.45 6.85 -1.53
C ASN A 65 -7.92 7.40 -0.17
N ALA A 66 -7.07 7.33 0.85
CA ALA A 66 -7.37 7.88 2.17
C ALA A 66 -7.70 9.38 2.10
N LEU A 67 -6.87 10.17 1.41
CA LEU A 67 -7.11 11.60 1.18
C LEU A 67 -8.43 11.85 0.43
N ARG A 68 -8.71 11.07 -0.63
CA ARG A 68 -9.92 11.24 -1.44
C ARG A 68 -11.20 11.06 -0.63
N TYR A 69 -11.23 10.11 0.31
CA TYR A 69 -12.44 9.75 1.05
C TYR A 69 -12.53 10.38 2.44
N THR A 70 -11.53 11.21 2.81
CA THR A 70 -11.51 11.95 4.06
C THR A 70 -12.00 13.38 3.83
N PRO A 71 -13.04 13.85 4.54
CA PRO A 71 -13.51 15.21 4.42
C PRO A 71 -12.51 16.21 5.03
N ALA A 72 -12.67 17.50 4.71
CA ALA A 72 -11.92 18.59 5.33
C ALA A 72 -11.98 18.51 6.87
N HIS A 73 -10.87 18.87 7.51
CA HIS A 73 -10.62 18.74 8.95
C HIS A 73 -10.56 17.30 9.48
N GLY A 74 -10.65 16.29 8.61
CA GLY A 74 -10.35 14.91 8.94
C GLY A 74 -8.84 14.65 9.05
N LYS A 75 -8.49 13.39 9.27
CA LYS A 75 -7.12 12.95 9.51
C LYS A 75 -6.81 11.68 8.75
N VAL A 76 -5.59 11.63 8.20
CA VAL A 76 -4.94 10.42 7.71
C VAL A 76 -3.66 10.20 8.52
N LYS A 77 -3.54 9.02 9.11
CA LYS A 77 -2.37 8.58 9.86
C LYS A 77 -1.71 7.43 9.13
N ILE A 78 -0.40 7.55 8.93
CA ILE A 78 0.44 6.50 8.37
C ILE A 78 1.34 5.99 9.48
N SER A 79 1.30 4.69 9.73
CA SER A 79 2.17 4.07 10.72
C SER A 79 2.84 2.83 10.19
N ALA A 80 4.06 2.58 10.66
CA ALA A 80 4.76 1.34 10.37
C ALA A 80 5.53 0.84 11.58
N HIS A 81 5.50 -0.47 11.77
CA HIS A 81 6.25 -1.20 12.79
C HIS A 81 6.74 -2.53 12.22
N CYS A 82 7.69 -3.15 12.92
CA CYS A 82 8.18 -4.49 12.59
C CYS A 82 7.88 -5.45 13.73
N GLU A 83 7.20 -6.55 13.42
CA GLU A 83 6.88 -7.60 14.38
C GLU A 83 7.18 -8.97 13.74
N ASN A 84 7.88 -9.85 14.47
CA ASN A 84 8.13 -11.24 14.06
C ASN A 84 8.70 -11.39 12.62
N GLY A 85 9.64 -10.51 12.23
CA GLY A 85 10.27 -10.56 10.90
C GLY A 85 9.36 -10.10 9.75
N THR A 86 8.28 -9.42 10.07
CA THR A 86 7.33 -8.82 9.12
C THR A 86 7.19 -7.34 9.41
N VAL A 87 7.34 -6.51 8.39
CA VAL A 87 6.97 -5.10 8.45
C VAL A 87 5.47 -4.98 8.23
N HIS A 88 4.81 -4.18 9.05
CA HIS A 88 3.43 -3.80 8.91
C HIS A 88 3.35 -2.31 8.60
N VAL A 89 2.58 -1.93 7.58
CA VAL A 89 2.30 -0.54 7.22
C VAL A 89 0.80 -0.33 7.21
N PHE A 90 0.35 0.73 7.86
CA PHE A 90 -1.07 1.10 7.98
C PHE A 90 -1.28 2.51 7.47
N VAL A 91 -2.39 2.72 6.77
CA VAL A 91 -2.92 4.01 6.33
C VAL A 91 -4.34 4.10 6.87
N ALA A 92 -4.50 4.78 7.99
CA ALA A 92 -5.76 4.97 8.68
C ALA A 92 -6.35 6.34 8.36
N ASP A 93 -7.62 6.39 7.98
CA ASP A 93 -8.36 7.61 7.67
C ASP A 93 -9.60 7.76 8.55
N THR A 94 -10.03 9.00 8.78
CA THR A 94 -11.30 9.33 9.47
C THR A 94 -12.41 9.65 8.46
N GLY A 95 -12.35 9.05 7.28
CA GLY A 95 -13.26 9.30 6.18
C GLY A 95 -14.61 8.63 6.36
N ARG A 96 -15.34 8.52 5.25
CA ARG A 96 -16.70 7.95 5.23
C ARG A 96 -16.78 6.45 5.56
N GLY A 97 -15.65 5.74 5.58
CA GLY A 97 -15.62 4.29 5.72
C GLY A 97 -16.19 3.53 4.52
N ILE A 98 -16.24 2.20 4.62
CA ILE A 98 -16.62 1.28 3.56
C ILE A 98 -17.76 0.38 4.08
N PRO A 99 -18.87 0.22 3.33
CA PRO A 99 -19.92 -0.73 3.67
C PRO A 99 -19.39 -2.17 3.74
N ALA A 100 -19.90 -2.96 4.68
CA ALA A 100 -19.42 -4.32 4.93
C ALA A 100 -19.48 -5.23 3.68
N GLU A 101 -20.52 -5.06 2.86
CA GLU A 101 -20.74 -5.77 1.61
C GLU A 101 -19.67 -5.48 0.54
N ALA A 102 -19.00 -4.32 0.62
CA ALA A 102 -17.95 -3.95 -0.32
C ALA A 102 -16.56 -4.48 0.09
N LEU A 103 -16.33 -4.76 1.39
CA LEU A 103 -15.03 -5.18 1.91
C LEU A 103 -14.50 -6.44 1.22
N ALA A 104 -15.38 -7.39 0.88
CA ALA A 104 -15.00 -8.65 0.25
C ALA A 104 -14.49 -8.50 -1.19
N THR A 105 -14.85 -7.41 -1.88
CA THR A 105 -14.59 -7.23 -3.32
C THR A 105 -13.79 -5.97 -3.64
N ILE A 106 -13.43 -5.16 -2.63
CA ILE A 106 -12.77 -3.85 -2.82
C ILE A 106 -11.40 -3.95 -3.52
N PHE A 107 -10.76 -5.11 -3.47
CA PHE A 107 -9.49 -5.40 -4.16
C PHE A 107 -9.68 -6.02 -5.55
N ASP A 108 -10.91 -6.25 -6.00
CA ASP A 108 -11.18 -6.81 -7.32
C ASP A 108 -11.12 -5.72 -8.41
N LYS A 109 -10.74 -6.16 -9.62
CA LYS A 109 -10.58 -5.25 -10.75
C LYS A 109 -11.93 -4.64 -11.10
N PHE A 110 -11.92 -3.32 -11.36
CA PHE A 110 -13.09 -2.56 -11.77
C PHE A 110 -14.17 -2.39 -10.69
N VAL A 111 -13.89 -2.75 -9.45
CA VAL A 111 -14.81 -2.51 -8.33
C VAL A 111 -14.73 -1.06 -7.87
N GLN A 112 -15.90 -0.44 -7.72
CA GLN A 112 -16.10 0.86 -7.10
C GLN A 112 -17.25 0.74 -6.10
N VAL A 113 -17.08 1.29 -4.89
CA VAL A 113 -18.16 1.36 -3.90
C VAL A 113 -19.24 2.30 -4.45
N LYS A 114 -20.45 1.76 -4.65
CA LYS A 114 -21.53 2.39 -5.44
C LYS A 114 -22.17 3.62 -4.79
N ASP A 115 -21.78 4.00 -3.58
CA ASP A 115 -22.45 5.07 -2.85
C ASP A 115 -21.83 6.46 -3.04
N ALA A 116 -22.76 7.34 -3.43
CA ALA A 116 -22.77 8.80 -3.39
C ALA A 116 -21.88 9.56 -4.37
N LYS A 117 -22.49 9.99 -5.50
CA LYS A 117 -22.29 11.26 -6.25
C LYS A 117 -20.88 11.71 -6.67
N GLU A 118 -19.83 10.98 -6.30
CA GLU A 118 -18.42 11.33 -6.47
C GLU A 118 -17.71 10.28 -7.31
N SER A 119 -18.32 9.88 -8.44
CA SER A 119 -17.57 9.20 -9.49
C SER A 119 -16.52 10.18 -10.01
N THR A 120 -15.30 10.14 -9.47
CA THR A 120 -14.20 10.93 -10.00
C THR A 120 -13.92 10.43 -11.41
N PRO A 121 -14.00 11.30 -12.45
CA PRO A 121 -13.72 10.89 -13.81
C PRO A 121 -12.34 10.23 -13.90
N GLY A 122 -12.26 8.98 -14.35
CA GLY A 122 -11.01 8.31 -14.68
C GLY A 122 -10.45 7.29 -13.68
N SER A 123 -11.06 7.07 -12.51
CA SER A 123 -10.62 5.96 -11.65
C SER A 123 -11.24 4.64 -12.13
N VAL A 124 -10.48 3.81 -12.85
CA VAL A 124 -10.99 2.56 -13.45
C VAL A 124 -11.16 1.43 -12.41
N GLY A 125 -11.01 1.70 -11.11
CA GLY A 125 -11.10 0.68 -10.06
C GLY A 125 -9.97 -0.35 -10.11
N LEU A 126 -8.79 0.03 -10.63
CA LEU A 126 -7.63 -0.87 -10.75
C LEU A 126 -6.60 -0.67 -9.63
N GLY A 127 -6.65 0.46 -8.92
CA GLY A 127 -5.63 0.85 -7.94
C GLY A 127 -5.38 -0.22 -6.87
N LEU A 128 -6.44 -0.60 -6.15
CA LEU A 128 -6.32 -1.59 -5.07
C LEU A 128 -6.00 -3.00 -5.59
N ALA A 129 -6.51 -3.37 -6.77
CA ALA A 129 -6.19 -4.65 -7.39
C ALA A 129 -4.70 -4.77 -7.74
N ILE A 130 -4.11 -3.73 -8.34
CA ILE A 130 -2.67 -3.70 -8.65
C ILE A 130 -1.86 -3.63 -7.35
N ALA A 131 -2.34 -2.90 -6.32
CA ALA A 131 -1.66 -2.85 -5.03
C ALA A 131 -1.56 -4.23 -4.39
N ARG A 132 -2.64 -5.03 -4.49
CA ARG A 132 -2.64 -6.44 -4.07
C ARG A 132 -1.62 -7.26 -4.86
N GLU A 133 -1.63 -7.19 -6.19
CA GLU A 133 -0.67 -7.92 -7.03
C GLU A 133 0.79 -7.58 -6.68
N VAL A 134 1.09 -6.29 -6.45
CA VAL A 134 2.43 -5.85 -6.03
C VAL A 134 2.80 -6.42 -4.67
N VAL A 135 1.96 -6.24 -3.65
CA VAL A 135 2.24 -6.68 -2.27
C VAL A 135 2.40 -8.20 -2.20
N GLU A 136 1.49 -8.94 -2.83
CA GLU A 136 1.55 -10.41 -2.89
C GLU A 136 2.79 -10.89 -3.68
N GLY A 137 3.16 -10.18 -4.75
CA GLY A 137 4.40 -10.44 -5.47
C GLY A 137 5.64 -10.34 -4.58
N HIS A 138 5.64 -9.43 -3.60
CA HIS A 138 6.69 -9.29 -2.58
C HIS A 138 6.57 -10.27 -1.40
N GLY A 139 5.65 -11.25 -1.47
CA GLY A 139 5.41 -12.22 -0.40
C GLY A 139 4.62 -11.65 0.77
N GLY A 140 4.01 -10.48 0.59
CA GLY A 140 3.24 -9.78 1.58
C GLY A 140 1.76 -10.12 1.58
N LYS A 141 1.02 -9.42 2.44
CA LYS A 141 -0.46 -9.41 2.47
C LYS A 141 -0.96 -7.97 2.50
N ILE A 142 -2.07 -7.70 1.84
CA ILE A 142 -2.77 -6.41 1.89
C ILE A 142 -4.21 -6.63 2.39
N GLY A 143 -4.77 -5.66 3.09
CA GLY A 143 -6.13 -5.74 3.59
C GLY A 143 -6.70 -4.39 3.97
N VAL A 144 -7.93 -4.42 4.45
CA VAL A 144 -8.63 -3.24 4.97
C VAL A 144 -9.53 -3.63 6.14
N GLU A 145 -9.55 -2.77 7.14
CA GLU A 145 -10.55 -2.74 8.20
C GLU A 145 -11.33 -1.44 8.07
N SER A 146 -12.66 -1.48 8.06
CA SER A 146 -13.45 -0.27 7.89
C SER A 146 -14.86 -0.44 8.45
N GLU A 147 -15.41 0.67 8.94
CA GLU A 147 -16.80 0.77 9.33
C GLU A 147 -17.39 2.05 8.74
N LEU A 148 -18.59 1.93 8.17
CA LEU A 148 -19.29 3.06 7.56
C LEU A 148 -19.48 4.20 8.58
N GLY A 149 -19.04 5.40 8.21
CA GLY A 149 -19.07 6.60 9.05
C GLY A 149 -17.94 6.73 10.07
N LYS A 150 -17.05 5.73 10.21
CA LYS A 150 -15.92 5.78 11.16
C LYS A 150 -14.54 5.83 10.52
N GLY A 151 -14.47 5.68 9.19
CA GLY A 151 -13.22 5.67 8.43
C GLY A 151 -12.73 4.28 8.07
N SER A 152 -11.51 4.20 7.58
CA SER A 152 -10.90 2.96 7.09
C SER A 152 -9.44 2.88 7.52
N THR A 153 -8.93 1.66 7.67
CA THR A 153 -7.51 1.37 7.83
C THR A 153 -7.12 0.37 6.77
N PHE A 154 -6.50 0.86 5.70
CA PHE A 154 -5.81 0.01 4.74
C PHE A 154 -4.45 -0.38 5.31
N TYR A 155 -4.06 -1.62 5.12
CA TYR A 155 -2.77 -2.10 5.59
C TYR A 155 -2.12 -3.03 4.59
N PHE A 156 -0.79 -3.07 4.63
CA PHE A 156 -0.05 -4.14 3.99
C PHE A 156 1.11 -4.61 4.88
N THR A 157 1.59 -5.81 4.57
CA THR A 157 2.69 -6.45 5.27
C THR A 157 3.75 -6.91 4.28
N LEU A 158 5.01 -6.89 4.68
CA LEU A 158 6.13 -7.39 3.88
C LEU A 158 7.10 -8.18 4.77
N PRO A 159 7.48 -9.41 4.40
CA PRO A 159 8.52 -10.13 5.14
C PRO A 159 9.88 -9.48 4.92
N LEU A 160 10.74 -9.45 5.95
CA LEU A 160 12.09 -8.87 5.84
C LEU A 160 13.00 -9.64 4.88
N THR A 161 12.77 -10.94 4.77
CA THR A 161 13.43 -11.80 3.80
C THR A 161 12.38 -12.26 2.80
N GLN A 162 12.61 -12.01 1.51
CA GLN A 162 11.89 -12.80 0.52
C GLN A 162 12.35 -14.24 0.75
N ASN A 163 11.41 -15.17 0.95
CA ASN A 163 11.71 -16.60 0.86
C ASN A 163 12.27 -16.84 -0.54
N GLY A 164 13.60 -16.77 -0.66
CA GLY A 164 14.29 -17.13 -1.87
C GLY A 164 14.00 -18.60 -2.11
N ASN A 165 13.40 -18.92 -3.25
CA ASN A 165 13.60 -20.23 -3.87
C ASN A 165 15.10 -20.35 -4.17
N GLY A 166 15.87 -20.72 -3.15
CA GLY A 166 17.19 -21.32 -3.27
C GLY A 166 17.00 -22.74 -3.78
N SER A 167 16.91 -22.88 -5.10
CA SER A 167 16.98 -24.18 -5.77
C SER A 167 17.67 -23.99 -7.11
N ASN A 168 18.97 -23.73 -7.06
CA ASN A 168 19.90 -24.19 -8.09
C ASN A 168 21.10 -24.80 -7.37
N ALA A 169 20.86 -25.99 -6.81
CA ALA A 169 21.92 -26.97 -6.67
C ALA A 169 22.21 -27.50 -8.09
N SER A 170 23.23 -26.95 -8.73
CA SER A 170 23.93 -27.64 -9.80
C SER A 170 25.34 -27.96 -9.29
N GLU A 171 25.41 -29.04 -8.52
CA GLU A 171 26.57 -29.92 -8.53
C GLU A 171 26.75 -30.53 -9.93
N SER A 172 27.99 -30.92 -10.24
CA SER A 172 28.56 -31.43 -11.52
C SER A 172 29.11 -30.30 -12.41
N HIS A 173 30.42 -30.15 -12.59
CA HIS A 173 31.37 -31.17 -13.02
C HIS A 173 32.73 -31.00 -12.30
N ARG A 174 33.14 -32.05 -11.57
CA ARG A 174 34.54 -32.48 -11.55
C ARG A 174 34.63 -33.65 -12.52
N SER A 175 35.40 -33.49 -13.59
CA SER A 175 36.31 -34.47 -14.21
C SER A 175 36.89 -33.84 -15.47
#